data_AF-A7T7K8-F1
#
_entry.id   AF-A7T7K8-F1
#
_cell.length_a   1.000
_cell.length_b   1.000
_cell.length_c   1.000
_cell.angle_alpha   90.00
_cell.angle_beta   90.00
_cell.angle_gamma   90.00
#
_symmetry.space_group_name_H-M   'P 1'
#
loop_
_entity.id
_entity.type
_entity.pdbx_description
1 polymer ?
#
loop_
_entity_poly.entity_id
_entity_poly.type
_entity_poly.pdbx_seq_one_letter_code
_entity_poly.pdbx_strand_id
1 'polypeptide(L)'
;QGFNRSFAGKASGTALGNGVYFAASASYSMGYAHQSGNGRHMYVAKVLVGKYTQGRQGLLNPPCINASIPEILYDSVDNGGGSVFVVFHDSQCYPEYLITFQ
;
A
#
# COMPACT_ATOMS: atom_id res chain seq x y z
N GLN A 1 -0.83 -16.46 4.73
CA GLN A 1 -0.30 -15.59 3.65
C GLN A 1 -0.66 -14.16 4.02
N GLY A 2 0.32 -13.25 4.00
CA GLY A 2 0.11 -11.82 4.30
C GLY A 2 -0.48 -11.08 3.09
N PHE A 3 -0.18 -9.80 2.95
CA PHE A 3 -0.58 -9.03 1.77
C PHE A 3 0.24 -9.45 0.54
N ASN A 4 -0.39 -9.47 -0.63
CA ASN A 4 0.26 -9.83 -1.88
C ASN A 4 -0.17 -8.90 -3.02
N ARG A 5 0.82 -8.23 -3.62
CA ARG A 5 0.60 -7.25 -4.70
C ARG A 5 -0.05 -7.82 -5.95
N SER A 6 0.06 -9.13 -6.24
CA SER A 6 -0.57 -9.76 -7.42
C SER A 6 -2.10 -9.77 -7.34
N PHE A 7 -2.66 -9.54 -6.14
CA PHE A 7 -4.10 -9.38 -5.93
C PHE A 7 -4.52 -7.91 -5.78
N ALA A 8 -3.57 -6.98 -5.65
CA ALA A 8 -3.84 -5.57 -5.48
C ALA A 8 -4.32 -4.92 -6.79
N GLY A 9 -5.05 -3.80 -6.71
CA GLY A 9 -5.44 -2.98 -7.86
C GLY A 9 -6.61 -3.50 -8.70
N LYS A 10 -7.05 -4.75 -8.52
CA LYS A 10 -8.13 -5.37 -9.31
C LYS A 10 -9.49 -4.70 -9.14
N ALA A 11 -9.76 -4.10 -7.98
CA ALA A 11 -11.05 -3.49 -7.65
C ALA A 11 -11.05 -1.95 -7.70
N SER A 12 -9.89 -1.29 -7.65
CA SER A 12 -9.84 0.18 -7.44
C SER A 12 -8.76 0.91 -8.23
N GLY A 13 -8.13 0.27 -9.21
CA GLY A 13 -7.04 0.89 -9.99
C GLY A 13 -5.77 1.13 -9.15
N THR A 14 -4.68 1.49 -9.81
CA THR A 14 -3.34 1.65 -9.20
C THR A 14 -2.72 3.01 -9.53
N ALA A 15 -3.25 4.08 -8.93
CA ALA A 15 -2.85 5.46 -9.24
C ALA A 15 -1.39 5.80 -8.86
N LEU A 16 -0.83 5.14 -7.84
CA LEU A 16 0.50 5.44 -7.30
C LEU A 16 1.55 4.36 -7.66
N GLY A 17 1.11 3.22 -8.21
CA GLY A 17 1.95 2.08 -8.53
C GLY A 17 1.25 0.74 -8.28
N ASN A 18 1.78 -0.32 -8.87
CA ASN A 18 1.26 -1.69 -8.78
C ASN A 18 1.83 -2.38 -7.53
N GLY A 19 1.35 -1.96 -6.36
CA GLY A 19 1.72 -2.50 -5.07
C GLY A 19 0.54 -2.59 -4.10
N VAL A 20 0.83 -2.87 -2.84
CA VAL A 20 -0.19 -2.94 -1.77
C VAL A 20 -0.32 -1.56 -1.13
N TYR A 21 -1.55 -1.06 -1.04
CA TYR A 21 -1.87 0.28 -0.54
C TYR A 21 -2.24 0.22 0.95
N PHE A 22 -1.70 1.14 1.73
CA PHE A 22 -1.97 1.32 3.15
C PHE A 22 -2.28 2.79 3.43
N ALA A 23 -3.34 3.07 4.20
CA ALA A 23 -3.68 4.43 4.59
C ALA A 23 -3.29 4.68 6.05
N ALA A 24 -2.82 5.89 6.34
CA ALA A 24 -2.49 6.32 7.71
C ALA A 24 -3.75 6.53 8.58
N SER A 25 -4.89 6.83 7.94
CA SER A 25 -6.18 6.98 8.63
C SER A 25 -7.14 5.85 8.27
N ALA A 26 -7.80 5.30 9.29
CA ALA A 26 -8.87 4.31 9.11
C ALA A 26 -10.02 4.85 8.26
N SER A 27 -10.33 6.15 8.34
CA SER A 27 -11.43 6.76 7.57
C SER A 27 -11.24 6.64 6.06
N TYR A 28 -10.00 6.68 5.59
CA TYR A 28 -9.67 6.46 4.18
C TYR A 28 -9.88 4.99 3.81
N SER A 29 -9.39 4.07 4.64
CA SER A 29 -9.53 2.63 4.43
C SER A 29 -10.98 2.14 4.47
N MET A 30 -11.89 2.84 5.17
CA MET A 30 -13.31 2.48 5.22
C MET A 30 -13.97 2.45 3.83
N GLY A 31 -13.53 3.31 2.90
CA GLY A 31 -14.05 3.33 1.52
C GLY A 31 -13.75 2.05 0.72
N TYR A 32 -12.74 1.28 1.15
CA TYR A 32 -12.29 0.03 0.52
C TYR A 32 -12.73 -1.21 1.32
N ALA A 33 -13.26 -1.02 2.53
CA ALA A 33 -13.79 -2.09 3.38
C ALA A 33 -15.23 -2.42 2.94
N HIS A 34 -15.38 -3.10 1.80
CA HIS A 34 -16.69 -3.50 1.29
C HIS A 34 -17.39 -4.47 2.25
N GLN A 35 -18.73 -4.38 2.30
CA GLN A 35 -19.54 -5.31 3.09
C GLN A 35 -19.33 -6.74 2.57
N SER A 36 -18.98 -7.65 3.47
CA SER A 36 -18.83 -9.07 3.20
C SER A 36 -19.47 -9.87 4.34
N GLY A 37 -20.54 -10.60 4.03
CA GLY A 37 -21.31 -11.32 5.04
C GLY A 37 -21.79 -10.40 6.17
N ASN A 38 -21.29 -10.65 7.38
CA ASN A 38 -21.74 -10.02 8.62
C ASN A 38 -21.07 -8.67 8.93
N GLY A 39 -20.27 -8.08 8.04
CA GLY A 39 -19.69 -6.76 8.30
C GLY A 39 -18.70 -6.31 7.25
N ARG A 40 -17.98 -5.25 7.60
CA ARG A 40 -16.82 -4.71 6.88
C ARG A 40 -15.54 -5.12 7.59
N HIS A 41 -14.48 -5.33 6.81
CA HIS A 41 -13.21 -5.82 7.31
C HIS A 41 -12.07 -4.87 6.99
N MET A 42 -11.21 -4.61 7.96
CA MET A 42 -10.03 -3.76 7.81
C MET A 42 -8.85 -4.34 8.57
N TYR A 43 -7.68 -4.40 7.93
CA TYR A 43 -6.45 -4.78 8.61
C TYR A 43 -5.76 -3.56 9.22
N VAL A 44 -5.26 -3.73 10.45
CA VAL A 44 -4.18 -2.91 11.00
C VAL A 44 -2.89 -3.67 10.75
N ALA A 45 -1.93 -3.02 10.10
CA ALA A 45 -0.67 -3.65 9.72
C ALA A 45 0.52 -2.78 10.11
N LYS A 46 1.62 -3.44 10.48
CA LYS A 46 2.94 -2.81 10.57
C LYS A 46 3.57 -2.84 9.18
N VAL A 47 3.94 -1.68 8.66
CA VAL A 47 4.45 -1.53 7.29
C VAL A 47 5.80 -0.83 7.31
N LEU A 48 6.80 -1.43 6.68
CA LEU A 48 8.14 -0.87 6.51
C LEU A 48 8.14 0.14 5.36
N VAL A 49 7.65 1.36 5.62
CA VAL A 49 7.56 2.43 4.62
C VAL A 49 8.93 3.02 4.23
N GLY A 50 9.90 2.98 5.15
CA GLY A 50 11.26 3.46 4.92
C GLY A 50 11.33 4.87 4.32
N LYS A 51 12.28 5.08 3.41
CA LYS A 51 12.39 6.28 2.60
C LYS A 51 11.39 6.19 1.45
N TYR A 52 10.52 7.18 1.33
CA TYR A 52 9.48 7.20 0.30
C TYR A 52 9.59 8.40 -0.63
N THR A 53 8.92 8.31 -1.78
CA THR A 53 8.79 9.37 -2.78
C THR A 53 7.38 9.35 -3.37
N GLN A 54 6.98 10.41 -4.06
CA GLN A 54 5.67 10.45 -4.72
C GLN A 54 5.53 9.33 -5.77
N GLY A 55 4.42 8.60 -5.69
CA GLY A 55 4.06 7.52 -6.61
C GLY A 55 3.43 8.02 -7.91
N ARG A 56 3.39 7.11 -8.89
CA ARG A 56 2.69 7.33 -10.17
C ARG A 56 2.20 6.01 -10.75
N GLN A 57 1.19 6.08 -11.60
CA GLN A 57 0.63 4.91 -12.27
C GLN A 57 1.69 4.16 -13.07
N GLY A 58 1.59 2.82 -13.09
CA GLY A 58 2.45 1.94 -13.88
C GLY A 58 3.79 1.56 -13.23
N LEU A 59 4.12 2.08 -12.04
CA LEU A 59 5.30 1.64 -11.31
C LEU A 59 5.17 0.17 -10.88
N LEU A 60 6.20 -0.64 -11.18
CA LEU A 60 6.31 -2.03 -10.69
C LEU A 60 7.19 -2.15 -9.44
N ASN A 61 8.05 -1.16 -9.20
CA ASN A 61 8.93 -0.99 -8.05
C ASN A 61 9.02 0.51 -7.72
N PRO A 62 9.49 0.90 -6.52
CA PRO A 62 9.77 2.30 -6.21
C PRO A 62 10.80 2.90 -7.19
N PRO A 63 10.76 4.21 -7.44
CA PRO A 63 11.77 4.89 -8.24
C PRO A 63 13.17 4.76 -7.64
N CYS A 64 14.21 4.95 -8.47
CA CYS A 64 15.57 5.09 -7.97
C CYS A 64 15.76 6.42 -7.23
N ILE A 65 16.60 6.41 -6.19
CA ILE A 65 16.93 7.63 -5.42
C ILE A 65 17.80 8.56 -6.27
N ASN A 66 18.70 8.00 -7.08
CA ASN A 66 19.60 8.72 -7.96
C ASN A 66 19.63 8.04 -9.33
N ALA A 67 19.38 8.79 -10.40
CA ALA A 67 19.40 8.28 -11.76
C ALA A 67 20.78 7.73 -12.20
N SER A 68 21.87 8.20 -11.57
CA SER A 68 23.22 7.68 -11.82
C SER A 68 23.50 6.32 -11.15
N ILE A 69 22.68 5.91 -10.18
CA ILE A 69 22.80 4.63 -9.44
C ILE A 69 21.40 4.00 -9.35
N PRO A 70 20.89 3.43 -10.45
CA PRO A 70 19.49 3.01 -10.56
C PRO A 70 19.14 1.80 -9.68
N GLU A 71 20.14 1.07 -9.16
CA GLU A 71 19.92 -0.09 -8.29
C GLU A 71 19.45 0.31 -6.88
N ILE A 72 19.72 1.55 -6.47
CA ILE A 72 19.31 2.07 -5.17
C ILE A 72 17.93 2.71 -5.30
N LEU A 73 16.92 2.00 -4.81
CA LEU A 73 15.53 2.41 -4.85
C LEU A 73 15.08 3.08 -3.55
N TYR A 74 13.99 3.84 -3.63
CA TYR A 74 13.18 4.12 -2.45
C TYR A 74 12.57 2.84 -1.88
N ASP A 75 12.14 2.85 -0.62
CA ASP A 75 11.53 1.70 0.04
C ASP A 75 10.03 1.58 -0.27
N SER A 76 9.37 2.72 -0.48
CA SER A 76 7.93 2.80 -0.82
C SER A 76 7.62 4.07 -1.60
N VAL A 77 6.36 4.22 -2.02
CA VAL A 77 5.87 5.49 -2.58
C VAL A 77 4.65 5.99 -1.82
N ASP A 78 4.41 7.31 -1.85
CA ASP A 78 3.26 7.94 -1.22
C ASP A 78 2.42 8.74 -2.23
N ASN A 79 1.33 9.34 -1.76
CA ASN A 79 0.48 10.21 -2.57
C ASN A 79 0.95 11.68 -2.63
N GLY A 80 2.16 11.98 -2.17
CA GLY A 80 2.70 13.34 -2.01
C GLY A 80 2.24 14.06 -0.73
N GLY A 81 1.33 13.46 0.05
CA GLY A 81 0.82 14.02 1.31
C GLY A 81 1.02 13.11 2.53
N GLY A 82 1.73 11.99 2.38
CA GLY A 82 2.01 11.05 3.46
C GLY A 82 0.79 10.38 4.09
N SER A 83 -0.37 10.37 3.40
CA SER A 83 -1.61 9.78 3.94
C SER A 83 -1.92 8.40 3.38
N VAL A 84 -1.35 8.06 2.23
CA VAL A 84 -1.44 6.74 1.59
C VAL A 84 -0.05 6.34 1.12
N PHE A 85 0.36 5.12 1.46
CA PHE A 85 1.64 4.54 1.09
C PHE A 85 1.43 3.27 0.27
N VAL A 86 2.35 2.99 -0.64
CA VAL A 86 2.36 1.77 -1.46
C VAL A 86 3.71 1.08 -1.32
N VAL A 87 3.67 -0.19 -0.90
CA VAL A 87 4.84 -1.06 -0.84
C VAL A 87 4.80 -2.09 -1.95
N PHE A 88 5.98 -2.50 -2.42
CA PHE A 88 6.12 -3.35 -3.60
C PHE A 88 6.67 -4.74 -3.27
N HIS A 89 7.09 -5.00 -2.03
CA HIS A 89 7.47 -6.33 -1.59
C HIS A 89 6.51 -6.84 -0.52
N ASP A 90 6.00 -8.06 -0.72
CA ASP A 90 4.99 -8.68 0.15
C ASP A 90 5.49 -8.85 1.60
N SER A 91 6.79 -9.02 1.80
CA SER A 91 7.42 -9.12 3.13
C SER A 91 7.58 -7.78 3.86
N GLN A 92 7.27 -6.62 3.24
CA GLN A 92 7.36 -5.31 3.88
C GLN A 92 6.19 -5.00 4.83
N CYS A 93 5.22 -5.90 4.96
CA CYS A 93 4.02 -5.66 5.75
C CYS A 93 3.61 -6.88 6.55
N TYR A 94 3.23 -6.64 7.82
CA TYR A 94 2.78 -7.64 8.76
C TYR A 94 1.35 -7.30 9.22
N PRO A 95 0.33 -8.11 8.86
CA PRO A 95 -1.03 -7.92 9.34
C PRO A 95 -1.08 -8.25 10.84
N GLU A 96 -1.26 -7.23 11.68
CA GLU A 96 -1.22 -7.39 13.13
C GLU A 96 -2.62 -7.68 13.69
N TYR A 97 -3.63 -6.97 13.18
CA TYR A 97 -5.02 -7.15 13.60
C TYR A 97 -5.98 -7.13 12.41
N LEU A 98 -7.08 -7.87 12.54
CA LEU A 98 -8.25 -7.77 11.68
C LEU A 98 -9.40 -7.17 12.47
N ILE A 99 -9.84 -5.98 12.06
CA ILE A 99 -10.99 -5.28 12.62
C ILE A 99 -12.22 -5.66 11.79
N THR A 100 -13.30 -6.04 12.47
CA THR A 100 -14.63 -6.24 11.88
C THR A 100 -15.60 -5.21 12.45
N PHE A 101 -16.30 -4.49 11.59
CA PHE A 101 -17.19 -3.38 11.98
C PHE A 101 -18.43 -3.31 11.07
N GLN A 102 -19.42 -2.49 11.44
CA GLN A 102 -20.64 -2.24 10.67
C GLN A 102 -20.56 -0.91 9.94
#